data_AF-B1Y411-F1
#
_entry.id   AF-B1Y411-F1
#
_cell.length_a   1.000
_cell.length_b   1.000
_cell.length_c   1.000
_cell.angle_alpha   90.00
_cell.angle_beta   90.00
_cell.angle_gamma   90.00
#
_symmetry.space_group_name_H-M   'P 1'
#
loop_
_entity.id
_entity.type
_entity.pdbx_description
1 polymer ?
#
loop_
_entity_poly.entity_id
_entity_poly.type
_entity_poly.pdbx_seq_one_letter_code
_entity_poly.pdbx_strand_id
1 'polypeptide(L)'
;MTHHIPQRPSRRAIERVLAGICTSLVSTLAIVLGSCVAPQSAHAAEPVTVGLHLATAHTAGGYNPVNPGLYIRTARGLTLGIYRNSMRATSAYAAYTHEWLGGHLALTAGAVTGYAALPVAPLLVPSVRLDLVDGFSARLAYLPKPPHYGGSAGLHLSVERSF
;
A
#
# COMPACT_ATOMS: atom_id res chain seq x y z
N MET A 1 48.80 -35.47 24.41
CA MET A 1 47.91 -34.86 23.40
C MET A 1 46.69 -34.32 24.14
N THR A 2 46.79 -33.09 24.65
CA THR A 2 45.80 -32.47 25.54
C THR A 2 44.88 -31.58 24.73
N HIS A 3 43.58 -31.92 24.70
CA HIS A 3 42.55 -31.15 24.01
C HIS A 3 42.29 -29.82 24.72
N HIS A 4 42.55 -28.71 24.02
CA HIS A 4 42.20 -27.37 24.47
C HIS A 4 40.74 -27.06 24.10
N ILE A 5 39.86 -27.00 25.09
CA ILE A 5 38.45 -26.63 24.91
C ILE A 5 38.35 -25.09 24.98
N PRO A 6 37.90 -24.40 23.92
CA PRO A 6 37.75 -22.95 23.94
C PRO A 6 36.63 -22.54 24.90
N GLN A 7 36.95 -21.62 25.81
CA GLN A 7 36.02 -21.03 26.79
C GLN A 7 34.96 -20.18 26.08
N ARG A 8 33.68 -20.48 26.33
CA ARG A 8 32.57 -19.66 25.83
C ARG A 8 32.54 -18.31 26.55
N PRO A 9 32.30 -17.19 25.85
CA PRO A 9 32.23 -15.87 26.49
C PRO A 9 31.08 -15.80 27.50
N SER A 10 31.34 -15.15 28.64
CA SER A 10 30.37 -15.01 29.73
C SER A 10 29.19 -14.12 29.32
N ARG A 11 27.98 -14.46 29.78
CA ARG A 11 26.72 -13.71 29.49
C ARG A 11 26.83 -12.20 29.73
N ARG A 12 27.69 -11.78 30.68
CA ARG A 12 27.96 -10.37 30.99
C ARG A 12 28.64 -9.59 29.86
N ALA A 13 29.37 -10.26 28.96
CA ALA A 13 29.98 -9.62 27.79
C ALA A 13 28.96 -9.29 26.70
N ILE A 14 27.92 -10.13 26.56
CA ILE A 14 26.84 -9.94 25.57
C ILE A 14 25.91 -8.78 25.99
N GLU A 15 25.61 -8.68 27.28
CA GLU A 15 24.77 -7.59 27.82
C GLU A 15 25.42 -6.21 27.66
N ARG A 16 26.76 -6.11 27.77
CA ARG A 16 27.50 -4.85 27.58
C ARG A 16 27.55 -4.39 26.12
N VAL A 17 27.58 -5.32 25.16
CA VAL A 17 27.53 -4.98 23.72
C VAL A 17 26.12 -4.50 23.32
N LEU A 18 25.06 -5.13 23.87
CA LEU A 18 23.68 -4.72 23.61
C LEU A 18 23.33 -3.35 24.24
N ALA A 19 23.89 -3.03 25.41
CA ALA A 19 23.69 -1.73 26.05
C ALA A 19 24.39 -0.57 25.31
N GLY A 20 25.51 -0.84 24.62
CA GLY A 20 26.23 0.14 23.82
C GLY A 20 25.60 0.44 22.45
N ILE A 21 24.83 -0.50 21.89
CA ILE A 21 24.10 -0.31 20.63
C ILE A 21 22.78 0.46 20.86
N CYS A 22 22.18 0.36 22.04
CA CYS A 22 20.96 1.10 22.38
C CYS A 22 21.18 2.61 22.67
N THR A 23 22.41 3.05 22.95
CA THR A 23 22.68 4.47 23.27
C THR A 23 23.14 5.32 22.09
N SER A 24 23.50 4.72 20.93
CA SER A 24 23.82 5.50 19.71
C SER A 24 22.62 5.71 18.77
N LEU A 25 21.54 4.95 18.92
CA LEU A 25 20.33 5.05 18.09
C LEU A 25 19.31 6.11 18.57
N VAL A 26 19.46 6.63 19.80
CA VAL A 26 18.56 7.65 20.35
C VAL A 26 18.97 9.08 19.93
N SER A 27 20.22 9.29 19.51
CA SER A 27 20.73 10.63 19.20
C SER A 27 20.64 11.03 17.72
N THR A 28 20.35 10.11 16.79
CA THR A 28 20.18 10.42 15.36
C THR A 28 18.73 10.72 14.97
N LEU A 29 17.75 10.41 15.83
CA LEU A 29 16.32 10.64 15.57
C LEU A 29 15.88 12.10 15.83
N ALA A 30 16.71 12.91 16.49
CA ALA A 30 16.37 14.30 16.84
C ALA A 30 16.87 15.36 15.83
N ILE A 31 17.73 15.02 14.87
CA ILE A 31 18.34 16.00 13.95
C ILE A 31 17.64 16.07 12.58
N VAL A 32 16.73 15.13 12.24
CA VAL A 32 15.95 15.19 10.99
C VAL A 32 14.64 15.99 11.14
N LEU A 33 14.23 16.33 12.37
CA LEU A 33 12.96 17.03 12.64
C LEU A 33 13.05 18.57 12.59
N GLY A 34 14.22 19.14 12.28
CA GLY A 34 14.49 20.58 12.44
C GLY A 34 14.75 21.40 11.18
N SER A 35 14.58 20.86 9.97
CA SER A 35 14.94 21.60 8.75
C SER A 35 14.07 21.22 7.56
N CYS A 36 12.86 21.80 7.51
CA CYS A 36 12.09 22.07 6.29
C CYS A 36 10.80 22.84 6.64
N VAL A 37 10.89 23.93 7.42
CA VAL A 37 9.81 24.92 7.41
C VAL A 37 10.06 25.82 6.21
N ALA A 38 9.79 25.28 5.02
CA ALA A 38 9.59 26.13 3.86
C ALA A 38 8.30 26.93 4.09
N PRO A 39 8.23 28.22 3.67
CA PRO A 39 6.97 28.94 3.68
C PRO A 39 5.97 28.15 2.83
N GLN A 40 4.93 27.61 3.48
CA GLN A 40 3.77 27.05 2.80
C GLN A 40 3.09 28.19 2.06
N SER A 41 3.41 28.33 0.76
CA SER A 41 2.51 29.03 -0.14
C SER A 41 1.16 28.36 0.00
N ALA A 42 0.10 29.12 0.27
CA ALA A 42 -1.26 28.64 0.31
C ALA A 42 -1.62 28.09 -1.09
N HIS A 43 -1.28 26.83 -1.34
CA HIS A 43 -1.79 26.10 -2.48
C HIS A 43 -3.29 25.98 -2.25
N ALA A 44 -4.10 26.38 -3.23
CA ALA A 44 -5.49 25.95 -3.26
C ALA A 44 -5.50 24.44 -3.01
N ALA A 45 -6.32 23.97 -2.07
CA ALA A 45 -6.40 22.55 -1.76
C ALA A 45 -6.75 21.81 -3.05
N GLU A 46 -5.81 21.00 -3.55
CA GLU A 46 -6.10 20.22 -4.74
C GLU A 46 -7.19 19.21 -4.40
N PRO A 47 -8.17 19.00 -5.31
CA PRO A 47 -9.21 18.04 -5.06
C PRO A 47 -8.64 16.67 -4.68
N VAL A 48 -9.24 16.06 -3.66
CA VAL A 48 -8.85 14.73 -3.19
C VAL A 48 -10.06 13.83 -3.29
N THR A 49 -9.86 12.66 -3.90
CA THR A 49 -10.83 11.58 -3.87
C THR A 49 -10.47 10.62 -2.76
N VAL A 50 -11.42 10.31 -1.90
CA VAL A 50 -11.32 9.23 -0.92
C VAL A 50 -12.17 8.08 -1.41
N GLY A 51 -11.60 6.87 -1.41
CA GLY A 51 -12.30 5.67 -1.83
C GLY A 51 -12.25 4.57 -0.78
N LEU A 52 -13.32 3.79 -0.69
CA LEU A 52 -13.43 2.60 0.15
C LEU A 52 -13.42 1.35 -0.72
N HIS A 53 -12.51 0.43 -0.44
CA HIS A 53 -12.51 -0.91 -1.04
C HIS A 53 -13.57 -1.77 -0.34
N LEU A 54 -14.43 -2.44 -1.12
CA LEU A 54 -15.56 -3.20 -0.58
C LEU A 54 -15.42 -4.69 -0.87
N ALA A 55 -15.50 -5.07 -2.13
CA ALA A 55 -15.63 -6.47 -2.53
C ALA A 55 -14.98 -6.77 -3.89
N THR A 56 -14.61 -8.02 -4.10
CA THR A 56 -14.05 -8.52 -5.36
C THR A 56 -14.71 -9.84 -5.76
N ALA A 57 -15.30 -9.88 -6.95
CA ALA A 57 -15.69 -11.13 -7.59
C ALA A 57 -14.48 -11.72 -8.32
N HIS A 58 -14.25 -13.03 -8.18
CA HIS A 58 -13.09 -13.71 -8.74
C HIS A 58 -13.54 -14.80 -9.75
N THR A 59 -12.76 -14.98 -10.82
CA THR A 59 -12.97 -16.07 -11.79
C THR A 59 -12.64 -17.46 -11.26
N ALA A 60 -11.93 -17.56 -10.13
CA ALA A 60 -11.60 -18.82 -9.47
C ALA A 60 -11.93 -18.77 -7.97
N GLY A 61 -12.13 -19.93 -7.35
CA GLY A 61 -12.44 -20.08 -5.94
C GLY A 61 -11.22 -19.94 -5.00
N GLY A 62 -11.48 -19.91 -3.70
CA GLY A 62 -10.46 -19.89 -2.63
C GLY A 62 -10.00 -18.48 -2.19
N TYR A 63 -10.40 -17.45 -2.92
CA TYR A 63 -10.10 -16.05 -2.62
C TYR A 63 -11.13 -15.42 -1.69
N ASN A 64 -10.67 -14.52 -0.81
CA ASN A 64 -11.55 -13.72 0.04
C ASN A 64 -12.25 -12.63 -0.80
N PRO A 65 -13.59 -12.64 -0.92
CA PRO A 65 -14.32 -11.68 -1.74
C PRO A 65 -14.57 -10.35 -1.03
N VAL A 66 -14.28 -10.25 0.27
CA VAL A 66 -14.49 -9.03 1.08
C VAL A 66 -13.14 -8.38 1.33
N ASN A 67 -12.89 -7.22 0.72
CA ASN A 67 -11.56 -6.60 0.68
C ASN A 67 -11.60 -5.19 1.28
N PRO A 68 -11.93 -5.04 2.58
CA PRO A 68 -12.08 -3.74 3.22
C PRO A 68 -10.76 -2.99 3.20
N GLY A 69 -10.85 -1.69 2.93
CA GLY A 69 -9.72 -0.80 2.87
C GLY A 69 -10.12 0.60 2.44
N LEU A 70 -9.14 1.48 2.36
CA LEU A 70 -9.32 2.83 1.86
C LEU A 70 -8.17 3.22 0.95
N TYR A 71 -8.43 4.18 0.08
CA TYR A 71 -7.41 4.90 -0.65
C TYR A 71 -7.73 6.39 -0.74
N ILE A 72 -6.67 7.14 -1.01
CA ILE A 72 -6.74 8.54 -1.40
C ILE A 72 -6.15 8.69 -2.80
N ARG A 73 -6.74 9.57 -3.60
CA ARG A 73 -6.24 9.97 -4.92
C ARG A 73 -6.24 11.49 -5.02
N THR A 74 -5.09 12.07 -5.35
CA THR A 74 -5.00 13.51 -5.64
C THR A 74 -5.52 13.81 -7.04
N ALA A 75 -5.88 15.08 -7.31
CA ALA A 75 -6.24 15.54 -8.65
C ALA A 75 -5.13 15.29 -9.70
N ARG A 76 -3.87 15.20 -9.27
CA ARG A 76 -2.72 14.86 -10.13
C ARG A 76 -2.56 13.37 -10.39
N GLY A 77 -3.39 12.51 -9.80
CA GLY A 77 -3.40 11.07 -10.03
C GLY A 77 -2.57 10.24 -9.04
N LEU A 78 -1.80 10.86 -8.12
CA LEU A 78 -1.12 10.10 -7.08
C LEU A 78 -2.16 9.38 -6.21
N THR A 79 -2.04 8.06 -6.12
CA THR A 79 -2.99 7.20 -5.41
C THR A 79 -2.25 6.36 -4.38
N LEU A 80 -2.69 6.42 -3.13
CA LEU A 80 -2.16 5.63 -2.01
C LEU A 80 -3.31 4.88 -1.36
N GLY A 81 -3.12 3.61 -1.04
CA GLY A 81 -4.17 2.83 -0.37
C GLY A 81 -3.66 1.69 0.48
N ILE A 82 -4.54 1.26 1.40
CA ILE A 82 -4.34 0.12 2.29
C ILE A 82 -5.63 -0.69 2.34
N TYR A 83 -5.52 -2.01 2.24
CA TYR A 83 -6.68 -2.90 2.23
C TYR A 83 -6.33 -4.32 2.65
N ARG A 84 -7.36 -5.12 2.95
CA ARG A 84 -7.25 -6.56 3.14
C ARG A 84 -7.40 -7.28 1.81
N ASN A 85 -6.34 -7.91 1.31
CA ASN A 85 -6.35 -8.55 0.00
C ASN A 85 -7.08 -9.91 -0.02
N SER A 86 -7.18 -10.49 -1.21
CA SER A 86 -7.88 -11.75 -1.47
C SER A 86 -7.20 -12.97 -0.82
N MET A 87 -5.92 -12.84 -0.46
CA MET A 87 -5.15 -13.84 0.31
C MET A 87 -5.28 -13.64 1.82
N ARG A 88 -6.16 -12.73 2.27
CA ARG A 88 -6.36 -12.37 3.68
C ARG A 88 -5.09 -11.78 4.32
N ALA A 89 -4.23 -11.13 3.55
CA ALA A 89 -3.12 -10.33 4.07
C ALA A 89 -3.44 -8.83 3.98
N THR A 90 -2.82 -8.03 4.84
CA THR A 90 -2.86 -6.57 4.72
C THR A 90 -1.90 -6.15 3.61
N SER A 91 -2.40 -5.34 2.69
CA SER A 91 -1.66 -4.81 1.54
C SER A 91 -1.68 -3.30 1.57
N ALA A 92 -0.56 -2.69 1.20
CA ALA A 92 -0.48 -1.27 0.90
C ALA A 92 0.00 -1.09 -0.54
N TYR A 93 -0.42 -0.02 -1.19
CA TYR A 93 0.01 0.30 -2.55
C TYR A 93 0.24 1.80 -2.74
N ALA A 94 1.13 2.09 -3.69
CA ALA A 94 1.35 3.41 -4.24
C ALA A 94 1.28 3.31 -5.76
N ALA A 95 0.54 4.23 -6.37
CA ALA A 95 0.24 4.18 -7.80
C ALA A 95 0.00 5.56 -8.37
N TYR A 96 0.01 5.63 -9.69
CA TYR A 96 -0.49 6.74 -10.48
C TYR A 96 -1.78 6.30 -11.19
N THR A 97 -2.84 7.08 -11.06
CA THR A 97 -4.11 6.87 -11.73
C THR A 97 -4.30 7.98 -12.76
N HIS A 98 -4.33 7.59 -14.03
CA HIS A 98 -4.69 8.49 -15.11
C HIS A 98 -6.17 8.31 -15.42
N GLU A 99 -6.89 9.42 -15.60
CA GLU A 99 -8.33 9.43 -15.85
C GLU A 99 -8.63 10.05 -17.22
N TRP A 100 -9.58 9.45 -17.93
CA TRP A 100 -10.14 9.93 -19.18
C TRP A 100 -11.65 10.13 -19.04
N LEU A 101 -12.22 10.88 -19.99
CA LEU A 101 -13.68 11.11 -20.08
C LEU A 101 -14.26 11.64 -18.76
N GLY A 102 -13.67 12.69 -18.20
CA GLY A 102 -14.15 13.29 -16.95
C GLY A 102 -14.08 12.38 -15.72
N GLY A 103 -13.21 11.36 -15.72
CA GLY A 103 -13.07 10.41 -14.61
C GLY A 103 -13.80 9.08 -14.80
N HIS A 104 -14.63 8.95 -15.84
CA HIS A 104 -15.41 7.74 -16.10
C HIS A 104 -14.56 6.54 -16.49
N LEU A 105 -13.41 6.76 -17.14
CA LEU A 105 -12.44 5.71 -17.45
C LEU A 105 -11.12 6.04 -16.76
N ALA A 106 -10.46 5.02 -16.19
CA ALA A 106 -9.16 5.23 -15.59
C ALA A 106 -8.25 4.02 -15.72
N LEU A 107 -6.95 4.27 -15.66
CA LEU A 107 -5.91 3.26 -15.54
C LEU A 107 -5.03 3.60 -14.35
N THR A 108 -4.97 2.67 -13.40
CA THR A 108 -4.09 2.77 -12.23
C THR A 108 -2.88 1.86 -12.45
N ALA A 109 -1.68 2.44 -12.40
CA ALA A 109 -0.41 1.73 -12.53
C ALA A 109 0.48 2.00 -11.30
N GLY A 110 1.08 0.97 -10.73
CA GLY A 110 1.89 1.14 -9.53
C GLY A 110 2.43 -0.17 -8.96
N ALA A 111 2.56 -0.20 -7.64
CA ALA A 111 3.08 -1.36 -6.91
C ALA A 111 2.29 -1.61 -5.62
N VAL A 112 2.14 -2.88 -5.26
CA VAL A 112 1.33 -3.35 -4.12
C VAL A 112 2.07 -4.44 -3.32
N THR A 113 1.92 -4.44 -2.00
CA THR A 113 2.52 -5.45 -1.10
C THR A 113 1.55 -6.57 -0.75
N GLY A 114 2.02 -7.59 -0.02
CA GLY A 114 1.15 -8.57 0.65
C GLY A 114 0.72 -9.77 -0.18
N TYR A 115 1.31 -9.99 -1.35
CA TYR A 115 1.12 -11.20 -2.16
C TYR A 115 2.32 -12.15 -2.01
N ALA A 116 2.06 -13.46 -1.89
CA ALA A 116 3.12 -14.44 -1.64
C ALA A 116 4.13 -14.59 -2.80
N ALA A 117 3.71 -14.27 -4.03
CA ALA A 117 4.57 -14.40 -5.20
C ALA A 117 5.74 -13.41 -5.20
N LEU A 118 5.51 -12.18 -4.72
CA LEU A 118 6.50 -11.09 -4.70
C LEU A 118 6.24 -10.18 -3.48
N PRO A 119 7.27 -9.79 -2.70
CA PRO A 119 7.10 -8.84 -1.58
C PRO A 119 6.44 -7.53 -2.01
N VAL A 120 6.77 -7.08 -3.22
CA VAL A 120 6.16 -5.94 -3.93
C VAL A 120 5.84 -6.39 -5.35
N ALA A 121 4.56 -6.41 -5.71
CA ALA A 121 4.07 -6.81 -7.01
C ALA A 121 3.66 -5.59 -7.85
N PRO A 122 3.84 -5.61 -9.19
CA PRO A 122 3.31 -4.58 -10.05
C PRO A 122 1.77 -4.60 -10.06
N LEU A 123 1.18 -3.42 -10.19
CA LEU A 123 -0.26 -3.19 -10.28
C LEU A 123 -0.56 -2.51 -11.62
N LEU A 124 -1.49 -3.06 -12.38
CA LEU A 124 -2.04 -2.42 -13.58
C LEU A 124 -3.54 -2.72 -13.65
N VAL A 125 -4.35 -1.70 -13.40
CA VAL A 125 -5.79 -1.86 -13.13
C VAL A 125 -6.59 -0.84 -13.93
N PRO A 126 -7.22 -1.26 -15.05
CA PRO A 126 -8.24 -0.45 -15.70
C PRO A 126 -9.51 -0.43 -14.84
N SER A 127 -10.21 0.70 -14.83
CA SER A 127 -11.47 0.85 -14.10
C SER A 127 -12.44 1.80 -14.77
N VAL A 128 -13.71 1.64 -14.41
CA VAL A 128 -14.80 2.52 -14.82
C VAL A 128 -15.48 3.12 -13.60
N ARG A 129 -15.86 4.39 -13.67
CA ARG A 129 -16.61 5.10 -12.63
C ARG A 129 -18.06 5.29 -13.06
N LEU A 130 -18.95 5.01 -12.12
CA LEU A 130 -20.39 5.21 -12.20
C LEU A 130 -20.78 6.26 -11.16
N ASP A 131 -21.33 7.37 -11.60
CA ASP A 131 -21.81 8.39 -10.67
C ASP A 131 -23.03 7.88 -9.90
N LEU A 132 -23.03 8.15 -8.61
CA LEU A 132 -24.15 7.90 -7.71
C LEU A 132 -24.72 9.26 -7.25
N VAL A 133 -25.65 9.22 -6.30
CA VAL A 133 -26.24 10.44 -5.71
C VAL A 133 -25.26 11.13 -4.75
N ASP A 134 -25.49 12.43 -4.50
CA ASP A 134 -24.82 13.22 -3.45
C ASP A 134 -23.28 13.28 -3.54
N GLY A 135 -22.74 13.24 -4.77
CA GLY A 135 -21.30 13.31 -5.01
C GLY A 135 -20.55 12.01 -4.69
N PHE A 136 -21.27 10.92 -4.42
CA PHE A 136 -20.69 9.59 -4.36
C PHE A 136 -20.55 8.98 -5.76
N SER A 137 -19.65 8.03 -5.91
CA SER A 137 -19.51 7.24 -7.13
C SER A 137 -19.13 5.80 -6.80
N ALA A 138 -19.57 4.84 -7.60
CA ALA A 138 -19.03 3.49 -7.58
C ALA A 138 -17.91 3.38 -8.61
N ARG A 139 -16.86 2.62 -8.30
CA ARG A 139 -15.81 2.29 -9.25
C ARG A 139 -15.67 0.78 -9.38
N LEU A 140 -15.71 0.31 -10.61
CA LEU A 140 -15.49 -1.09 -10.97
C LEU A 140 -14.12 -1.21 -11.61
N ALA A 141 -13.23 -1.94 -10.96
CA ALA A 141 -11.84 -2.14 -11.37
C ALA A 141 -11.62 -3.58 -11.81
N TYR A 142 -11.05 -3.77 -12.99
CA TYR A 142 -10.68 -5.10 -13.48
C TYR A 142 -9.24 -5.42 -13.08
N LEU A 143 -9.07 -6.54 -12.38
CA LEU A 143 -7.81 -7.07 -11.91
C LEU A 143 -7.39 -8.20 -12.86
N PRO A 144 -6.47 -7.97 -13.82
CA PRO A 144 -6.06 -9.01 -14.74
C PRO A 144 -5.31 -10.13 -14.00
N LYS A 145 -5.52 -11.36 -14.47
CA LYS A 145 -4.78 -12.53 -13.96
C LYS A 145 -3.28 -12.39 -14.27
N PRO A 146 -2.38 -12.57 -13.28
CA PRO A 146 -0.94 -12.64 -13.55
C PRO A 146 -0.60 -13.84 -14.45
N PRO A 147 0.27 -13.69 -15.46
CA PRO A 147 0.52 -14.75 -16.44
C PRO A 147 1.25 -15.98 -15.88
N HIS A 148 2.10 -15.82 -14.85
CA HIS A 148 3.04 -16.88 -14.41
C HIS A 148 2.85 -17.35 -12.97
N TYR A 149 1.95 -16.73 -12.21
CA TYR A 149 1.70 -17.07 -10.82
C TYR A 149 0.24 -17.44 -10.71
N GLY A 150 -0.06 -18.67 -10.28
CA GLY A 150 -1.43 -19.12 -10.02
C GLY A 150 -2.25 -17.99 -9.40
N GLY A 151 -3.36 -17.66 -10.03
CA GLY A 151 -4.04 -16.39 -9.83
C GLY A 151 -5.42 -16.39 -10.48
N SER A 152 -6.26 -15.48 -10.03
CA SER A 152 -7.59 -15.25 -10.59
C SER A 152 -7.64 -13.85 -11.18
N ALA A 153 -8.35 -13.69 -12.29
CA ALA A 153 -8.85 -12.38 -12.64
C ALA A 153 -9.95 -11.98 -11.64
N GLY A 154 -10.15 -10.67 -11.45
CA GLY A 154 -11.16 -10.18 -10.52
C GLY A 154 -11.83 -8.91 -11.00
N LEU A 155 -13.07 -8.70 -10.55
CA LEU A 155 -13.77 -7.43 -10.67
C LEU A 155 -13.97 -6.87 -9.26
N HIS A 156 -13.33 -5.74 -8.99
CA HIS A 156 -13.29 -5.09 -7.69
C HIS A 156 -14.23 -3.89 -7.65
N LEU A 157 -15.01 -3.77 -6.58
CA LEU A 157 -15.93 -2.68 -6.32
C LEU A 157 -15.38 -1.78 -5.20
N SER A 158 -15.32 -0.49 -5.49
CA SER A 158 -15.12 0.57 -4.50
C SER A 158 -16.20 1.65 -4.59
N VAL A 159 -16.33 2.42 -3.52
CA VAL A 159 -17.13 3.66 -3.49
C VAL A 159 -16.20 4.84 -3.24
N GLU A 160 -16.38 5.92 -4.00
CA GLU A 160 -15.57 7.13 -4.01
C GLU A 160 -16.38 8.37 -3.62
N ARG A 161 -15.70 9.36 -3.03
CA ARG A 161 -16.17 10.74 -2.91
C ARG A 161 -15.01 11.69 -3.14
N SER A 162 -15.23 12.71 -3.96
CA SER A 162 -14.26 13.79 -4.22
C SER A 162 -14.60 15.03 -3.38
N PHE A 163 -13.57 15.71 -2.91
CA PHE A 163 -13.63 16.95 -2.10
C PHE A 163 -12.85 18.06 -2.79
#